data_AF-A0A1I3IZ02-F1
#
_entry.id   AF-A0A1I3IZ02-F1
#
_cell.length_a   1.000
_cell.length_b   1.000
_cell.length_c   1.000
_cell.angle_alpha   90.00
_cell.angle_beta   90.00
_cell.angle_gamma   90.00
#
_symmetry.space_group_name_H-M   'P 1'
#
loop_
_entity.id
_entity.type
_entity.pdbx_description
1 polymer ?
#
loop_
_entity_poly.entity_id
_entity_poly.type
_entity_poly.pdbx_seq_one_letter_code
_entity_poly.pdbx_strand_id
1 'polypeptide(L)'
;MKAIVKNIDTGSDVAFDAYHPADEECFGRWLTVLVGPENEEGGHLYQVLACTPEWIQREFLHTGAVWGRHMLIVSRYDQGRIRRELDHYVEGCTGDNFWEIAQKVARIGAWEFEDYQS
;
A
#
# COMPACT_ATOMS: atom_id res chain seq x y z
N MET A 1 14.39 6.81 -14.36
CA MET A 1 13.60 5.57 -14.60
C MET A 1 12.15 5.77 -14.16
N LYS A 2 11.17 5.03 -14.72
CA LYS A 2 9.76 5.05 -14.29
C LYS A 2 9.37 3.69 -13.70
N ALA A 3 8.73 3.71 -12.54
CA ALA A 3 8.12 2.54 -11.92
C ALA A 3 6.59 2.66 -11.92
N ILE A 4 5.91 1.52 -11.83
CA ILE A 4 4.45 1.42 -11.80
C ILE A 4 4.01 0.42 -10.73
N VAL A 5 2.77 0.54 -10.27
CA VAL A 5 2.10 -0.54 -9.52
C VAL A 5 1.70 -1.63 -10.52
N LYS A 6 2.36 -2.78 -10.41
CA LYS A 6 2.10 -3.94 -11.28
C LYS A 6 0.92 -4.76 -10.79
N ASN A 7 0.80 -4.95 -9.48
CA ASN A 7 -0.27 -5.73 -8.89
C ASN A 7 -0.59 -5.22 -7.47
N ILE A 8 -1.83 -5.48 -7.03
CA ILE A 8 -2.28 -5.29 -5.66
C ILE A 8 -3.00 -6.57 -5.25
N ASP A 9 -2.52 -7.19 -4.17
CA ASP A 9 -3.13 -8.36 -3.56
C ASP A 9 -3.66 -8.03 -2.16
N THR A 10 -4.70 -8.73 -1.72
CA THR A 10 -5.35 -8.47 -0.42
C THR A 10 -4.80 -9.33 0.71
N GLY A 11 -3.82 -10.19 0.47
CA GLY A 11 -3.35 -11.21 1.41
C GLY A 11 -4.38 -12.31 1.67
N SER A 12 -5.28 -12.57 0.72
CA SER A 12 -6.27 -13.65 0.80
C SER A 12 -6.62 -14.20 -0.57
N ASP A 13 -7.47 -15.23 -0.60
CA ASP A 13 -7.94 -15.87 -1.83
C ASP A 13 -8.87 -14.96 -2.68
N VAL A 14 -9.17 -13.75 -2.21
CA VAL A 14 -10.01 -12.78 -2.91
C VAL A 14 -9.13 -11.72 -3.59
N ALA A 15 -9.23 -11.65 -4.92
CA ALA A 15 -8.56 -10.64 -5.72
C ALA A 15 -8.97 -9.22 -5.30
N PHE A 16 -8.05 -8.25 -5.43
CA PHE A 16 -8.30 -6.85 -5.08
C PHE A 16 -9.53 -6.26 -5.78
N ASP A 17 -9.76 -6.62 -7.05
CA ASP A 17 -10.92 -6.19 -7.86
C ASP A 17 -12.26 -6.81 -7.45
N ALA A 18 -12.25 -7.84 -6.61
CA ALA A 18 -13.44 -8.52 -6.12
C ALA A 18 -13.62 -8.38 -4.60
N TYR A 19 -12.67 -7.73 -3.93
CA TYR A 19 -12.72 -7.57 -2.48
C TYR A 19 -13.72 -6.48 -2.11
N HIS A 20 -14.57 -6.77 -1.12
CA HIS A 20 -15.41 -5.79 -0.46
C HIS A 20 -15.35 -6.03 1.06
N PRO A 21 -15.10 -4.99 1.88
CA PRO A 21 -15.19 -5.13 3.32
C PRO A 21 -16.65 -5.30 3.74
N ALA A 22 -16.87 -5.84 4.95
CA ALA A 22 -18.21 -5.95 5.51
C ALA A 22 -18.86 -4.58 5.84
N ASP A 23 -18.03 -3.57 6.09
CA ASP A 23 -18.41 -2.18 6.33
C ASP A 23 -17.45 -1.28 5.56
N GLU A 24 -17.97 -0.54 4.57
CA GLU A 24 -17.17 0.35 3.73
C GLU A 24 -16.74 1.62 4.47
N GLU A 25 -17.44 2.03 5.53
CA GLU A 25 -17.11 3.21 6.32
C GLU A 25 -16.12 2.88 7.45
N CYS A 26 -16.09 1.63 7.93
CA CYS A 26 -15.20 1.14 8.99
C CYS A 26 -14.40 -0.10 8.55
N PHE A 27 -13.30 0.07 7.81
CA PHE A 27 -12.43 -1.04 7.42
C PHE A 27 -10.94 -0.74 7.60
N GLY A 28 -10.17 -1.81 7.78
CA GLY A 28 -8.72 -1.83 7.69
C GLY A 28 -8.30 -3.12 6.99
N ARG A 29 -7.49 -3.00 5.92
CA ARG A 29 -7.00 -4.15 5.15
C ARG A 29 -5.56 -3.95 4.72
N TRP A 30 -4.70 -4.90 5.06
CA TRP A 30 -3.36 -4.97 4.51
C TRP A 30 -3.41 -5.37 3.04
N LEU A 31 -2.70 -4.61 2.22
CA LEU A 31 -2.52 -4.83 0.79
C LEU A 31 -1.05 -5.11 0.54
N THR A 32 -0.78 -6.10 -0.33
CA THR A 32 0.56 -6.33 -0.86
C THR A 32 0.63 -5.72 -2.25
N VAL A 33 1.44 -4.68 -2.39
CA VAL A 33 1.60 -3.90 -3.61
C VAL A 33 2.91 -4.30 -4.28
N LEU A 34 2.83 -4.85 -5.49
CA LEU A 34 3.99 -5.12 -6.32
C LEU A 34 4.33 -3.87 -7.14
N VAL A 35 5.51 -3.31 -6.90
CA VAL A 35 6.01 -2.13 -7.64
C VAL A 35 7.27 -2.52 -8.39
N GLY A 36 7.35 -2.16 -9.67
CA GLY A 36 8.52 -2.49 -10.49
C GLY A 36 8.71 -1.54 -11.67
N PRO A 37 9.84 -1.63 -12.39
CA PRO A 37 10.07 -0.87 -13.62
C PRO A 37 8.97 -1.14 -14.65
N GLU A 38 8.53 -0.12 -15.38
CA GLU A 38 7.43 -0.24 -16.36
C GLU A 38 7.71 -1.34 -17.42
N ASN A 39 8.97 -1.48 -17.85
CA ASN A 39 9.38 -2.35 -18.95
C ASN A 39 9.93 -3.73 -18.52
N GLU A 40 9.83 -4.08 -17.24
CA GLU A 40 10.34 -5.36 -16.70
C GLU A 40 9.20 -6.14 -16.02
N GLU A 41 9.29 -7.47 -15.94
CA GLU A 41 8.23 -8.28 -15.31
C GLU A 41 8.28 -8.21 -13.78
N GLY A 42 9.50 -8.10 -13.22
CA GLY A 42 9.75 -8.13 -11.79
C GLY A 42 9.46 -6.82 -11.05
N GLY A 43 9.56 -6.88 -9.74
CA GLY A 43 9.37 -5.74 -8.84
C GLY A 43 9.64 -6.15 -7.40
N HIS A 44 9.42 -5.21 -6.50
CA HIS A 44 9.48 -5.45 -5.06
C HIS A 44 8.09 -5.37 -4.43
N LEU A 45 7.92 -6.10 -3.33
CA LEU A 45 6.69 -6.14 -2.56
C LEU A 45 6.70 -5.11 -1.42
N TYR A 46 5.58 -4.41 -1.30
CA TYR A 46 5.33 -3.43 -0.24
C TYR A 46 4.00 -3.71 0.44
N GLN A 47 3.99 -3.80 1.77
CA GLN A 47 2.75 -3.91 2.54
C GLN A 47 2.23 -2.52 2.94
N VAL A 48 0.98 -2.23 2.60
CA VAL A 48 0.29 -0.96 2.93
C VAL A 48 -1.04 -1.29 3.59
N LEU A 49 -1.33 -0.68 4.73
CA LEU A 49 -2.64 -0.79 5.37
C LEU A 49 -3.58 0.27 4.79
N ALA A 50 -4.52 -0.16 3.94
CA ALA A 50 -5.63 0.70 3.54
C ALA A 50 -6.69 0.70 4.66
N CYS A 51 -7.03 1.87 5.21
CA CYS A 51 -7.98 1.96 6.31
C CYS A 51 -8.78 3.26 6.31
N THR A 52 -9.88 3.27 7.06
CA THR A 52 -10.69 4.48 7.29
C THR A 52 -10.39 5.13 8.65
N PRO A 53 -10.66 6.44 8.80
CA PRO A 53 -10.59 7.10 10.11
C PRO A 53 -11.45 6.41 11.18
N GLU A 54 -12.64 5.92 10.82
CA GLU A 54 -13.53 5.20 11.74
C GLU A 54 -12.90 3.90 12.23
N TRP A 55 -12.20 3.16 11.35
CA TRP A 55 -11.45 1.97 11.76
C TRP A 55 -10.33 2.33 12.74
N ILE A 56 -9.56 3.39 12.47
CA ILE A 56 -8.50 3.86 13.39
C ILE A 56 -9.09 4.26 14.74
N GLN A 57 -10.22 4.96 14.76
CA GLN A 57 -10.90 5.34 15.99
C GLN A 57 -11.32 4.11 16.81
N ARG A 58 -11.85 3.08 16.14
CA ARG A 58 -12.19 1.81 16.77
C ARG A 58 -10.97 1.11 17.35
N GLU A 59 -9.87 1.04 16.61
CA GLU A 59 -8.61 0.48 17.12
C GLU A 59 -8.08 1.28 18.31
N PHE A 60 -8.16 2.61 18.28
CA PHE A 60 -7.79 3.48 19.40
C PHE A 60 -8.60 3.18 20.67
N LEU A 61 -9.91 2.91 20.55
CA LEU A 61 -10.74 2.51 21.69
C LEU A 61 -10.30 1.16 22.28
N HIS A 62 -9.75 0.27 21.45
CA HIS A 62 -9.29 -1.05 21.88
C HIS A 62 -7.89 -1.02 22.50
N THR A 63 -6.96 -0.23 21.96
CA THR A 63 -5.53 -0.26 22.34
C THR A 63 -5.03 0.99 23.06
N GLY A 64 -5.74 2.12 22.94
CA GLY A 64 -5.33 3.44 23.44
C GLY A 64 -4.25 4.14 22.61
N ALA A 65 -3.70 3.50 21.58
CA ALA A 65 -2.71 4.06 20.65
C ALA A 65 -2.53 3.17 19.41
N VAL A 66 -2.24 3.77 18.25
CA VAL A 66 -1.96 3.04 17.00
C VAL A 66 -0.76 3.68 16.28
N TRP A 67 0.15 2.85 15.76
CA TRP A 67 1.24 3.32 14.91
C TRP A 67 0.74 3.61 13.50
N GLY A 68 0.83 4.86 13.04
CA GLY A 68 0.33 5.28 11.71
C GLY A 68 1.23 4.94 10.52
N ARG A 69 2.35 4.23 10.71
CA ARG A 69 3.32 3.95 9.65
C ARG A 69 2.71 2.98 8.63
N HIS A 70 2.96 3.24 7.35
CA HIS A 70 2.48 2.45 6.21
C HIS A 70 0.95 2.39 6.06
N MET A 71 0.24 3.41 6.55
CA MET A 71 -1.21 3.53 6.39
C MET A 71 -1.59 4.44 5.23
N LEU A 72 -2.45 3.95 4.35
CA LEU A 72 -3.19 4.76 3.39
C LEU A 72 -4.60 4.99 3.95
N ILE A 73 -4.81 6.18 4.53
CA ILE A 73 -6.08 6.54 5.15
C ILE A 73 -7.02 7.11 4.09
N VAL A 74 -8.13 6.42 3.83
CA VAL A 74 -9.18 6.81 2.88
C VAL A 74 -10.47 7.12 3.61
N SER A 75 -11.31 8.01 3.08
CA SER A 75 -12.55 8.41 3.78
C SER A 75 -13.55 7.25 3.93
N ARG A 76 -13.59 6.35 2.96
CA ARG A 76 -14.39 5.12 2.91
C ARG A 76 -13.70 4.12 1.98
N TYR A 77 -14.17 2.88 1.95
CA TYR A 77 -13.74 1.91 0.96
C TYR A 77 -14.15 2.39 -0.44
N ASP A 78 -13.15 2.70 -1.25
CA ASP A 78 -13.29 2.96 -2.68
C ASP A 78 -12.06 2.35 -3.33
N GLN A 79 -12.25 1.16 -3.90
CA GLN A 79 -11.19 0.37 -4.50
C GLN A 79 -10.43 1.17 -5.58
N GLY A 80 -11.17 1.90 -6.43
CA GLY A 80 -10.59 2.73 -7.47
C GLY A 80 -9.80 3.91 -6.91
N ARG A 81 -10.25 4.51 -5.81
CA ARG A 81 -9.51 5.57 -5.10
C ARG A 81 -8.20 5.02 -4.54
N ILE A 82 -8.23 3.90 -3.84
CA ILE A 82 -7.05 3.25 -3.26
C ILE A 82 -6.00 2.98 -4.35
N ARG A 83 -6.42 2.36 -5.47
CA ARG A 83 -5.56 2.10 -6.63
C ARG A 83 -4.93 3.39 -7.15
N ARG A 84 -5.73 4.43 -7.41
CA ARG A 84 -5.25 5.72 -7.94
C ARG A 84 -4.23 6.40 -7.03
N GLU A 85 -4.43 6.36 -5.71
CA GLU A 85 -3.48 6.97 -4.77
C GLU A 85 -2.13 6.22 -4.76
N LEU A 86 -2.17 4.88 -4.81
CA LEU A 86 -0.96 4.06 -4.90
C LEU A 86 -0.22 4.31 -6.23
N ASP A 87 -0.94 4.30 -7.35
CA ASP A 87 -0.38 4.62 -8.67
C ASP A 87 0.27 6.02 -8.66
N HIS A 88 -0.46 7.03 -8.17
CA HIS A 88 0.03 8.41 -8.15
C HIS A 88 1.31 8.57 -7.32
N TYR A 89 1.38 7.94 -6.15
CA TYR A 89 2.58 7.99 -5.31
C TYR A 89 3.78 7.33 -6.00
N VAL A 90 3.58 6.14 -6.57
CA VAL A 90 4.65 5.39 -7.25
C VAL A 90 5.14 6.12 -8.50
N GLU A 91 4.23 6.66 -9.31
CA GLU A 91 4.58 7.46 -10.49
C GLU A 91 5.36 8.73 -10.14
N GLY A 92 5.10 9.32 -8.97
CA GLY A 92 5.85 10.45 -8.44
C GLY A 92 7.27 10.11 -7.95
N CYS A 93 7.58 8.84 -7.76
CA CYS A 93 8.90 8.39 -7.32
C CYS A 93 9.86 8.26 -8.52
N THR A 94 10.70 9.27 -8.71
CA THR A 94 11.77 9.27 -9.73
C THR A 94 13.12 8.86 -9.13
N GLY A 95 14.07 8.42 -9.94
CA GLY A 95 15.43 8.04 -9.51
C GLY A 95 16.29 7.59 -10.67
N ASP A 96 17.61 7.52 -10.43
CA ASP A 96 18.60 7.12 -11.43
C ASP A 96 18.56 5.61 -11.70
N ASN A 97 18.15 4.84 -10.69
CA ASN A 97 17.98 3.38 -10.74
C ASN A 97 16.72 2.94 -9.96
N PHE A 98 16.34 1.67 -10.11
CA PHE A 98 15.15 1.14 -9.43
C PHE A 98 15.30 1.09 -7.91
N TRP A 99 16.52 0.90 -7.40
CA TRP A 99 16.77 0.85 -5.95
C TRP A 99 16.44 2.18 -5.26
N GLU A 100 16.82 3.31 -5.85
CA GLU A 100 16.45 4.64 -5.34
C GLU A 100 14.93 4.86 -5.34
N ILE A 101 14.24 4.39 -6.38
CA ILE A 101 12.78 4.44 -6.45
C ILE A 101 12.19 3.56 -5.34
N ALA A 102 12.69 2.34 -5.19
CA ALA A 102 12.26 1.39 -4.19
C ALA A 102 12.38 1.94 -2.76
N GLN A 103 13.48 2.64 -2.45
CA GLN A 103 13.68 3.33 -1.18
C GLN A 103 12.68 4.48 -0.95
N LYS A 104 12.24 5.17 -2.02
CA LYS A 104 11.21 6.21 -1.92
C LYS A 104 9.83 5.60 -1.66
N VAL A 105 9.50 4.49 -2.33
CA VAL A 105 8.24 3.76 -2.10
C VAL A 105 8.18 3.17 -0.68
N ALA A 106 9.33 2.71 -0.14
CA ALA A 106 9.44 2.19 1.24
C ALA A 106 9.05 3.22 2.33
N ARG A 107 8.91 4.51 1.99
CA ARG A 107 8.43 5.54 2.93
C ARG A 107 6.94 5.38 3.26
N ILE A 108 6.16 4.75 2.38
CA ILE A 108 4.71 4.57 2.55
C ILE A 108 4.27 3.11 2.66
N GLY A 109 5.14 2.14 2.36
CA GLY A 109 4.83 0.71 2.49
C GLY A 109 5.99 -0.04 3.13
N ALA A 110 5.69 -1.05 3.94
CA ALA A 110 6.69 -1.90 4.55
C ALA A 110 7.32 -2.76 3.46
N TRP A 111 8.61 -2.58 3.22
CA TRP A 111 9.29 -3.15 2.06
C TRP A 111 9.88 -4.53 2.41
N GLU A 112 9.81 -5.51 1.51
CA GLU A 112 10.34 -6.85 1.77
C GLU A 112 11.87 -6.88 2.02
N PHE A 113 12.60 -5.87 1.53
CA PHE A 113 14.03 -5.66 1.78
C PHE A 113 14.28 -4.52 2.77
N GLU A 114 13.27 -4.11 3.54
CA GLU A 114 13.43 -3.13 4.60
C GLU A 114 14.52 -3.60 5.59
N ASP A 115 15.44 -2.71 5.92
CA ASP A 115 16.60 -2.97 6.78
C ASP A 115 17.58 -4.06 6.27
N TYR A 116 17.48 -4.48 5.01
CA TYR A 116 18.49 -5.36 4.42
C TYR A 116 19.84 -4.64 4.32
N GLN A 117 20.78 -5.03 5.16
CA GLN A 117 22.16 -4.56 5.12
C GLN A 117 22.97 -5.54 4.26
N SER A 118 23.34 -5.10 3.05
CA SER A 118 24.28 -5.78 2.16
C SER A 118 25.70 -5.78 2.73
#